data_AF-A0A8S4SHP6-F1
#
_entry.id   AF-A0A8S4SHP6-F1
#
_cell.length_a   1.000
_cell.length_b   1.000
_cell.length_c   1.000
_cell.angle_alpha   90.00
_cell.angle_beta   90.00
_cell.angle_gamma   90.00
#
_symmetry.space_group_name_H-M   'P 1'
#
loop_
_entity.id
_entity.type
_entity.pdbx_description
1 polymer ?
#
loop_
_entity_poly.entity_id
_entity_poly.type
_entity_poly.pdbx_seq_one_letter_code
_entity_poly.pdbx_strand_id
1 'polypeptide(L)'
;MSLIRSELSRQLDLWLSKADLTHGPARAIIAPHAGYSYCGACAAFAYRQVSPVVVKRIFILGPSHHVRLGGCALSSLDKYQTPLYDLTIDKQSEL
;
A
#
# COMPACT_ATOMS: atom_id res chain seq x y z
N MET A 1 -2.39 -13.16 17.21
CA MET A 1 -1.73 -12.16 16.34
C MET A 1 -0.61 -12.72 15.46
N SER A 2 0.34 -13.51 15.98
CA SER A 2 1.54 -13.96 15.23
C SER A 2 1.24 -14.68 13.90
N LEU A 3 0.27 -15.60 13.89
CA LEU A 3 -0.02 -16.45 12.73
C LEU A 3 -0.56 -15.68 11.50
N ILE A 4 -1.41 -14.67 11.72
CA ILE A 4 -1.99 -13.86 10.65
C ILE A 4 -0.90 -13.00 9.99
N ARG A 5 -0.01 -12.42 10.81
CA ARG A 5 1.14 -11.67 10.32
C ARG A 5 2.02 -12.55 9.41
N SER A 6 2.42 -13.73 9.89
CA SER A 6 3.32 -14.61 9.15
C SER A 6 2.72 -15.08 7.82
N GLU A 7 1.43 -15.43 7.82
CA GLU A 7 0.77 -15.88 6.59
C GLU A 7 0.63 -14.76 5.57
N LEU A 8 0.21 -13.56 6.01
CA LEU A 8 0.12 -12.42 5.11
C LEU A 8 1.49 -12.05 4.52
N SER A 9 2.54 -12.00 5.36
CA SER A 9 3.90 -11.70 4.89
C SER A 9 4.33 -12.70 3.80
N ARG A 10 4.19 -13.99 4.08
CA ARG A 10 4.54 -15.06 3.14
C ARG A 10 3.78 -14.93 1.81
N GLN A 11 2.50 -14.58 1.86
CA GLN A 11 1.66 -14.42 0.68
C GLN A 11 2.11 -13.22 -0.18
N LEU A 12 2.40 -12.09 0.45
CA LEU A 12 2.89 -10.89 -0.24
C LEU A 12 4.28 -11.13 -0.86
N ASP A 13 5.20 -11.77 -0.13
CA ASP A 13 6.55 -12.12 -0.61
C ASP A 13 6.47 -13.05 -1.84
N LEU A 14 5.55 -14.02 -1.81
CA LEU A 14 5.31 -14.91 -2.94
C LEU A 14 4.84 -14.15 -4.18
N TRP A 15 3.93 -13.18 -4.05
CA TRP A 15 3.48 -12.41 -5.20
C TRP A 15 4.54 -11.43 -5.70
N LEU A 16 5.26 -10.77 -4.81
CA LEU A 16 6.35 -9.84 -5.17
C LEU A 16 7.51 -10.57 -5.87
N SER A 17 7.83 -11.80 -5.47
CA SER A 17 8.90 -12.59 -6.10
C SER A 17 8.58 -13.03 -7.53
N LYS A 18 7.30 -13.05 -7.92
CA LYS A 18 6.85 -13.36 -9.29
C LYS A 18 6.78 -12.14 -10.21
N ALA A 19 6.98 -10.94 -9.67
CA ALA A 19 6.98 -9.71 -10.43
C ALA A 19 8.42 -9.25 -10.71
N ASP A 20 8.69 -8.90 -11.96
CA ASP A 20 9.96 -8.32 -12.36
C ASP A 20 10.01 -6.81 -12.06
N LEU A 21 11.22 -6.31 -11.80
CA LEU A 21 11.47 -4.88 -11.64
C LEU A 21 11.79 -4.27 -13.02
N THR A 22 10.79 -3.74 -13.70
CA THR A 22 10.90 -3.24 -15.08
C THR A 22 10.74 -1.72 -15.21
N HIS A 23 10.16 -1.07 -14.20
CA HIS A 23 9.79 0.36 -14.25
C HIS A 23 10.23 1.16 -13.00
N GLY A 24 11.12 0.59 -12.17
CA GLY A 24 11.56 1.21 -10.92
C GLY A 24 12.70 2.23 -11.07
N PRO A 25 12.84 3.17 -10.11
CA PRO A 25 11.97 3.37 -8.95
C PRO A 25 10.71 4.18 -9.33
N ALA A 26 9.54 3.56 -9.17
CA ALA A 26 8.28 4.19 -9.50
C ALA A 26 7.98 5.36 -8.55
N ARG A 27 7.60 6.51 -9.13
CA ARG A 27 7.12 7.70 -8.41
C ARG A 27 5.63 7.65 -8.11
N ALA A 28 4.88 6.91 -8.90
CA ALA A 28 3.46 6.66 -8.73
C ALA A 28 3.14 5.26 -9.25
N ILE A 29 2.14 4.62 -8.65
CA ILE A 29 1.60 3.33 -9.09
C ILE A 29 0.08 3.37 -9.04
N ILE A 30 -0.57 2.56 -9.88
CA ILE A 30 -2.01 2.29 -9.80
C ILE A 30 -2.14 0.80 -9.48
N ALA A 31 -2.87 0.47 -8.42
CA ALA A 31 -3.09 -0.91 -7.98
C ALA A 31 -4.58 -1.14 -7.64
N PRO A 32 -5.10 -2.37 -7.87
CA PRO A 32 -6.47 -2.73 -7.49
C PRO A 32 -6.63 -2.81 -5.96
N HIS A 33 -7.86 -2.58 -5.47
CA HIS A 33 -8.20 -2.60 -4.03
C HIS A 33 -9.27 -3.64 -3.67
N ALA A 34 -9.48 -4.66 -4.52
CA ALA A 34 -10.34 -5.79 -4.17
C ALA A 34 -9.69 -6.67 -3.08
N GLY A 35 -10.41 -7.66 -2.58
CA GLY A 35 -9.83 -8.65 -1.66
C GLY A 35 -8.63 -9.36 -2.28
N TYR A 36 -7.58 -9.63 -1.48
CA TYR A 36 -6.30 -10.14 -1.97
C TYR A 36 -6.39 -11.47 -2.74
N SER A 37 -7.33 -12.35 -2.42
CA SER A 37 -7.57 -13.58 -3.18
C SER A 37 -7.90 -13.32 -4.66
N TYR A 38 -8.44 -12.15 -4.98
CA TYR A 38 -8.81 -11.76 -6.34
C TYR A 38 -7.73 -10.94 -7.04
N CYS A 39 -7.05 -10.03 -6.34
CA CYS A 39 -6.17 -9.06 -6.99
C CYS A 39 -4.75 -8.93 -6.40
N GLY A 40 -4.40 -9.70 -5.37
CA GLY A 40 -3.09 -9.60 -4.71
C GLY A 40 -1.90 -9.84 -5.66
N ALA A 41 -1.99 -10.89 -6.48
CA ALA A 41 -0.96 -11.18 -7.49
C ALA A 41 -0.84 -10.07 -8.55
N CYS A 42 -1.96 -9.44 -8.95
CA CYS A 42 -1.95 -8.32 -9.89
C CYS A 42 -1.31 -7.07 -9.27
N ALA A 43 -1.69 -6.72 -8.03
CA ALA A 43 -1.13 -5.57 -7.32
C ALA A 43 0.39 -5.67 -7.13
N ALA A 44 0.93 -6.88 -6.97
CA ALA A 44 2.37 -7.09 -6.81
C ALA A 44 3.21 -6.56 -7.98
N PHE A 45 2.71 -6.60 -9.22
CA PHE A 45 3.41 -6.01 -10.36
C PHE A 45 3.62 -4.51 -10.21
N ALA A 46 2.67 -3.80 -9.60
CA ALA A 46 2.76 -2.38 -9.31
C ALA A 46 3.71 -2.11 -8.12
N TYR A 47 3.49 -2.78 -6.99
CA TYR A 47 4.29 -2.58 -5.78
C TYR A 47 5.76 -2.98 -5.95
N ARG A 48 6.07 -3.96 -6.80
CA ARG A 48 7.45 -4.36 -7.11
C ARG A 48 8.29 -3.21 -7.66
N GLN A 49 7.67 -2.22 -8.31
CA GLN A 49 8.38 -1.09 -8.91
C GLN A 49 8.79 -0.03 -7.88
N VAL A 50 8.30 -0.12 -6.64
CA VAL A 50 8.60 0.83 -5.57
C VAL A 50 9.94 0.48 -4.91
N SER A 51 10.86 1.44 -4.85
CA SER A 51 12.14 1.26 -4.15
C SER A 51 12.06 1.75 -2.71
N PRO A 52 12.22 0.88 -1.69
CA PRO A 52 12.21 1.28 -0.28
C PRO A 52 13.44 2.12 0.12
N VAL A 53 14.51 2.06 -0.68
CA VAL A 53 15.71 2.88 -0.46
C VAL A 53 15.42 4.34 -0.80
N VAL A 54 14.68 4.58 -1.88
CA VAL A 54 14.39 5.92 -2.42
C VAL A 54 13.12 6.53 -1.83
N VAL A 55 12.05 5.75 -1.68
CA VAL A 55 10.74 6.25 -1.25
C VAL A 55 10.68 6.30 0.28
N LYS A 56 10.44 7.51 0.81
CA LYS A 56 10.32 7.76 2.27
C LYS A 56 8.92 8.17 2.71
N ARG A 57 8.14 8.75 1.80
CA ARG A 57 6.76 9.19 2.01
C ARG A 57 5.88 8.57 0.94
N ILE A 58 4.76 7.97 1.34
CA ILE A 58 3.81 7.29 0.45
C ILE A 58 2.45 7.97 0.62
N PHE A 59 1.95 8.56 -0.45
CA PHE A 59 0.57 9.04 -0.52
C PHE A 59 -0.32 7.90 -1.00
N ILE A 60 -1.42 7.63 -0.28
CA ILE A 60 -2.43 6.64 -0.68
C ILE A 60 -3.73 7.39 -0.93
N LEU A 61 -4.18 7.40 -2.18
CA LEU A 61 -5.42 8.05 -2.60
C LEU A 61 -6.41 6.97 -3.04
N GLY A 62 -7.54 6.87 -2.34
CA GLY A 62 -8.59 5.90 -2.62
C GLY A 62 -9.96 6.56 -2.75
N PRO A 63 -10.87 6.01 -3.59
CA PRO A 63 -12.23 6.52 -3.69
C PRO A 63 -13.03 6.19 -2.43
N SER A 64 -13.97 7.08 -2.07
CA SER A 64 -15.00 6.78 -1.08
C SER A 64 -16.14 6.01 -1.75
N HIS A 65 -16.40 4.79 -1.27
CA HIS A 65 -17.53 3.96 -1.75
C HIS A 65 -18.79 4.07 -0.89
N HIS A 66 -18.71 4.78 0.24
CA HIS A 66 -19.79 4.82 1.22
C HIS A 66 -20.41 6.21 1.39
N VAL A 67 -19.60 7.27 1.26
CA VAL A 67 -20.03 8.64 1.53
C VAL A 67 -19.66 9.52 0.35
N ARG A 68 -20.60 10.37 -0.09
CA ARG A 68 -20.33 11.40 -1.10
C ARG A 68 -19.44 12.48 -0.50
N LEU A 69 -18.31 12.76 -1.15
CA LEU A 69 -17.40 13.84 -0.78
C LEU A 69 -17.36 14.88 -1.91
N GLY A 70 -17.39 16.16 -1.55
CA GLY A 70 -17.20 17.28 -2.49
C GLY A 70 -15.72 17.64 -2.74
N GLY A 71 -14.80 16.92 -2.09
CA GLY A 71 -13.35 17.11 -2.15
C GLY A 71 -12.63 15.90 -1.55
N CYS A 72 -11.42 16.09 -1.05
CA CYS A 72 -10.67 15.04 -0.35
C CYS A 72 -10.87 15.13 1.16
N ALA A 73 -10.81 13.98 1.84
CA ALA A 73 -10.78 13.90 3.30
C ALA A 73 -9.41 13.39 3.76
N LEU A 74 -8.97 13.83 4.93
CA LEU A 74 -7.77 13.35 5.60
C LEU A 74 -8.16 12.60 6.87
N SER A 75 -7.38 11.59 7.22
CA SER A 75 -7.54 10.88 8.50
C SER A 75 -7.22 11.83 9.66
N SER A 76 -8.02 11.79 10.72
CA SER A 76 -7.76 12.54 11.97
C SER A 76 -6.83 11.80 12.93
N LEU A 77 -6.45 10.55 12.61
CA LEU A 77 -5.64 9.72 13.49
C LEU A 77 -4.13 9.93 13.25
N ASP A 78 -3.31 9.30 14.09
CA ASP A 78 -1.85 9.31 13.97
C ASP A 78 -1.29 8.09 13.22
N LYS A 79 -2.04 6.98 13.20
CA LYS A 79 -1.57 5.69 12.73
C LYS A 79 -2.65 4.89 12.01
N TYR A 80 -2.24 4.10 11.02
CA TYR A 80 -3.01 3.01 10.43
C TYR A 80 -2.45 1.68 10.92
N GLN A 81 -3.29 0.89 11.58
CA GLN A 81 -2.89 -0.46 11.99
C GLN A 81 -2.89 -1.40 10.79
N THR A 82 -1.89 -2.28 10.72
CA THR A 82 -1.88 -3.40 9.77
C THR A 82 -1.49 -4.69 10.50
N PRO A 83 -1.80 -5.88 9.94
CA PRO A 83 -1.31 -7.14 10.52
C PRO A 83 0.22 -7.24 10.56
N LEU A 84 0.93 -6.49 9.70
CA LEU A 84 2.39 -6.51 9.62
C LEU A 84 3.02 -5.56 10.63
N TYR A 85 2.61 -4.31 10.68
CA TYR A 85 3.04 -3.29 11.66
C TYR A 85 2.19 -2.02 11.50
N ASP A 86 2.21 -1.14 12.49
CA ASP A 86 1.51 0.14 12.41
C ASP A 86 2.23 1.12 11.49
N LEU A 87 1.49 1.79 10.61
CA LEU A 87 1.97 2.84 9.72
C LEU A 87 1.68 4.21 10.35
N THR A 88 2.72 5.02 10.53
CA THR A 88 2.56 6.40 11.02
C THR A 88 2.09 7.32 9.89
N ILE A 89 1.08 8.14 10.16
CA ILE A 89 0.62 9.18 9.24
C ILE A 89 1.56 10.36 9.33
N ASP A 90 2.12 10.78 8.19
CA ASP A 90 2.90 12.00 8.10
C ASP A 90 1.97 13.21 8.30
N LYS A 91 2.28 14.03 9.32
CA LYS A 91 1.54 15.25 9.65
C LYS A 91 2.26 16.53 9.26
N GLN A 92 3.49 16.43 8.75
CA GLN A 92 4.24 17.59 8.31
C GLN A 92 3.79 18.00 6.90
N SER A 93 3.49 19.29 6.74
CA SER A 93 2.99 19.86 5.49
C SER A 93 4.09 20.40 4.58
N GLU A 94 5.36 20.09 4.83
CA GLU A 94 6.47 20.62 4.03
C GLU A 94 6.79 19.70 2.84
N LEU A 95 6.73 20.27 1.64
CA LEU A 95 7.05 19.58 0.38
C LEU A 95 8.56 19.43 0.21
#